data_AF-A0A8T5IIZ5-F1
#
_entry.id   AF-A0A8T5IIZ5-F1
#
_cell.length_a   1.000
_cell.length_b   1.000
_cell.length_c   1.000
_cell.angle_alpha   90.00
_cell.angle_beta   90.00
_cell.angle_gamma   90.00
#
_symmetry.space_group_name_H-M   'P 1'
#
loop_
_entity.id
_entity.type
_entity.pdbx_description
1 polymer ?
#
loop_
_entity_poly.entity_id
_entity_poly.type
_entity_poly.pdbx_seq_one_letter_code
_entity_poly.pdbx_strand_id
1 'polypeptide(L)'
;LVDLGFYDEAMGLLQVIFDNDLDLLPHQMSRLSRLHQMVQKAATQGQLTPFKPWEKKHPGWTEIKARSNKGPVSETYLFLLLVVPFLVIEVWLSRGLNQAGWSGFCFSSSLIFLTVVLGIRLTKSLFHKVNRPSFNVIRAMDVETTSGCKVIPEELRISRLYMSILGRRPKAYQERLLAIIEKGDDLPKNWKPKIPDFELALPSEEE
;
A
#
# COMPACT_ATOMS: atom_id res chain seq x y z
N LEU A 1 -3.25 10.72 -7.78
CA LEU A 1 -4.38 11.15 -6.91
C LEU A 1 -4.54 10.23 -5.71
N VAL A 2 -4.85 8.95 -5.92
CA VAL A 2 -4.98 7.91 -4.88
C VAL A 2 -3.77 7.87 -3.92
N ASP A 3 -2.55 7.87 -4.46
CA ASP A 3 -1.33 7.84 -3.64
C ASP A 3 -1.11 9.11 -2.80
N LEU A 4 -1.72 10.24 -3.19
CA LEU A 4 -1.66 11.50 -2.45
C LEU A 4 -2.84 11.66 -1.47
N GLY A 5 -3.79 10.72 -1.46
CA GLY A 5 -4.97 10.74 -0.61
C GLY A 5 -6.17 11.50 -1.18
N PHE A 6 -6.13 11.89 -2.46
CA PHE A 6 -7.27 12.47 -3.20
C PHE A 6 -8.14 11.35 -3.75
N TYR A 7 -8.88 10.68 -2.86
CA TYR A 7 -9.69 9.52 -3.22
C TYR A 7 -11.02 9.93 -3.88
N ASP A 8 -11.61 11.04 -3.45
CA ASP A 8 -12.90 11.51 -3.97
C ASP A 8 -12.75 12.02 -5.41
N GLU A 9 -11.71 12.81 -5.69
CA GLU A 9 -11.41 13.28 -7.04
C GLU A 9 -10.99 12.12 -7.95
N ALA A 10 -10.25 11.15 -7.43
CA ALA A 10 -9.92 9.93 -8.17
C ALA A 10 -11.17 9.10 -8.48
N MET A 11 -12.16 9.08 -7.58
CA MET A 11 -13.41 8.36 -7.78
C MET A 11 -14.22 8.98 -8.92
N GLY A 12 -14.43 10.29 -8.88
CA GLY A 12 -15.16 11.01 -9.92
C GLY A 12 -14.56 10.78 -11.31
N LEU A 13 -13.23 10.86 -11.41
CA LEU A 13 -12.52 10.57 -12.66
C LEU A 13 -12.67 9.12 -13.14
N LEU A 14 -12.66 8.15 -12.21
CA LEU A 14 -12.86 6.75 -12.58
C LEU A 14 -14.29 6.50 -13.08
N GLN A 15 -15.30 7.15 -12.49
CA GLN A 15 -16.69 7.06 -12.95
C GLN A 15 -16.83 7.61 -14.36
N VAL A 16 -16.24 8.77 -14.65
CA VAL A 16 -16.26 9.38 -15.99
C VAL A 16 -15.63 8.47 -17.04
N ILE A 17 -14.57 7.73 -16.70
CA ILE A 17 -13.97 6.74 -17.61
C ILE A 17 -14.92 5.56 -17.88
N PHE A 18 -15.71 5.15 -16.89
CA PHE A 18 -16.75 4.12 -17.06
C PHE A 18 -17.94 4.64 -17.88
N ASP A 19 -18.38 5.87 -17.62
CA ASP A 19 -19.56 6.45 -18.26
C ASP A 19 -19.32 6.78 -19.73
N ASN A 20 -18.10 7.17 -20.10
CA ASN A 20 -17.71 7.44 -21.49
C ASN A 20 -17.50 6.17 -22.35
N ASP A 21 -17.80 4.98 -21.81
CA ASP A 21 -17.70 3.67 -22.48
C ASP A 21 -16.50 3.57 -23.44
N LEU A 22 -15.32 3.97 -22.95
CA LEU A 22 -14.09 3.87 -23.72
C LEU A 22 -13.90 2.41 -24.11
N ASP A 23 -13.64 2.15 -25.40
CA ASP A 23 -13.32 0.84 -25.96
C ASP A 23 -12.01 0.29 -25.33
N LEU A 24 -12.11 -0.15 -24.09
CA LEU A 24 -11.02 -0.63 -23.28
C LEU A 24 -10.89 -2.13 -23.49
N LEU A 25 -9.65 -2.57 -23.69
CA LEU A 25 -9.36 -4.00 -23.77
C LEU A 25 -9.80 -4.69 -22.45
N PRO A 26 -10.24 -5.96 -22.46
CA PRO A 26 -10.73 -6.66 -21.27
C PRO A 26 -9.76 -6.63 -20.07
N HIS A 27 -8.45 -6.64 -20.33
CA HIS A 27 -7.43 -6.54 -19.30
C HIS A 27 -7.36 -5.14 -18.64
N GLN A 28 -7.70 -4.07 -19.37
CA GLN A 28 -7.78 -2.71 -18.83
C GLN A 28 -9.04 -2.55 -18.00
N MET A 29 -10.17 -3.10 -18.48
CA MET A 29 -11.44 -3.11 -17.73
C MET A 29 -11.33 -3.82 -16.38
N SER A 30 -10.66 -4.97 -16.32
CA SER A 30 -10.43 -5.68 -15.05
C SER A 30 -9.52 -4.89 -14.07
N ARG A 31 -8.56 -4.12 -14.59
CA ARG A 31 -7.71 -3.24 -13.75
C ARG A 31 -8.49 -2.02 -13.26
N LEU A 32 -9.29 -1.42 -14.14
CA LEU A 32 -10.13 -0.26 -13.84
C LEU A 32 -11.16 -0.59 -12.76
N SER A 33 -11.88 -1.71 -12.89
CA SER A 33 -12.85 -2.16 -11.88
C SER A 33 -12.19 -2.45 -10.53
N ARG A 34 -10.99 -3.05 -10.54
CA ARG A 34 -10.22 -3.25 -9.30
C ARG A 34 -9.82 -1.94 -8.65
N LEU A 35 -9.36 -0.96 -9.44
CA LEU A 35 -9.02 0.38 -8.95
C LEU A 35 -10.25 1.07 -8.36
N HIS A 36 -11.38 1.02 -9.06
CA HIS A 36 -12.65 1.56 -8.60
C HIS A 36 -13.05 0.97 -7.24
N GLN A 37 -13.05 -0.36 -7.09
CA GLN A 37 -13.35 -1.02 -5.82
C GLN A 37 -12.38 -0.61 -4.69
N MET A 38 -11.09 -0.45 -5.01
CA MET A 38 -10.10 -0.01 -4.02
C MET A 38 -10.33 1.44 -3.58
N VAL A 39 -10.56 2.35 -4.52
CA VAL A 39 -10.83 3.76 -4.21
C VAL A 39 -12.17 3.90 -3.49
N GLN A 40 -13.19 3.14 -3.87
CA GLN A 40 -14.51 3.16 -3.24
C GLN A 40 -14.42 2.70 -1.79
N LYS A 41 -13.68 1.62 -1.56
CA LYS A 41 -13.41 1.13 -0.21
C LYS A 41 -12.60 2.13 0.60
N ALA A 42 -11.65 2.83 -0.01
CA ALA A 42 -10.84 3.83 0.67
C ALA A 42 -11.64 5.09 1.03
N ALA A 43 -12.51 5.56 0.14
CA ALA A 43 -13.39 6.71 0.35
C ALA A 43 -14.47 6.42 1.41
N THR A 44 -15.16 5.28 1.29
CA THR A 44 -16.22 4.88 2.25
C THR A 44 -15.68 4.58 3.65
N GLN A 45 -14.43 4.15 3.77
CA GLN A 45 -13.85 3.83 5.07
C GLN A 45 -13.62 5.04 5.99
N GLY A 46 -13.79 6.29 5.52
CA GLY A 46 -14.05 7.50 6.32
C GLY A 46 -13.12 7.86 7.50
N GLN A 47 -12.10 7.05 7.80
CA GLN A 47 -11.39 7.05 9.09
C GLN A 47 -9.87 7.04 8.96
N LEU A 48 -9.33 6.90 7.75
CA LEU A 48 -7.90 7.03 7.53
C LEU A 48 -7.63 8.41 6.95
N THR A 49 -7.32 9.38 7.80
CA THR A 49 -6.66 10.61 7.36
C THR A 49 -5.43 10.19 6.54
N PRO A 50 -5.45 10.39 5.21
CA PRO A 50 -4.36 9.92 4.37
C PRO A 50 -3.09 10.64 4.80
N PHE A 51 -1.97 9.93 4.87
CA PHE A 51 -0.70 10.56 5.19
C PHE A 51 -0.38 11.63 4.15
N LYS A 52 -0.28 12.89 4.61
CA LYS A 52 0.09 14.07 3.84
C LYS A 52 1.52 14.48 4.18
N PRO A 53 2.52 14.15 3.34
CA PRO A 53 3.92 14.41 3.66
C PRO A 53 4.26 15.89 3.84
N TRP A 54 3.58 16.79 3.12
CA TRP A 54 3.80 18.24 3.21
C TRP A 54 3.38 18.85 4.56
N GLU A 55 2.57 18.15 5.36
CA GLU A 55 2.17 18.58 6.69
C GLU A 55 3.15 18.05 7.76
N LYS A 56 4.07 18.89 8.24
CA LYS A 56 5.11 18.48 9.23
C LYS A 56 4.54 17.93 10.55
N LYS A 57 3.32 18.34 10.94
CA LYS A 57 2.65 17.91 12.18
C LYS A 57 1.70 16.72 11.98
N HIS A 58 1.67 16.10 10.80
CA HIS A 58 0.77 14.99 10.53
C HIS A 58 1.12 13.75 11.36
N PRO A 59 0.16 13.04 11.97
CA PRO A 59 0.42 11.87 12.85
C PRO A 59 1.18 10.74 12.15
N GLY A 60 1.05 10.60 10.83
CA GLY A 60 1.84 9.62 10.07
C GLY A 60 3.36 9.78 10.22
N TRP A 61 3.88 10.98 10.54
CA TRP A 61 5.31 11.16 10.84
C TRP A 61 5.73 10.51 12.16
N THR A 62 4.87 10.53 13.18
CA THR A 62 5.15 9.88 14.47
C THR A 62 5.12 8.36 14.33
N GLU A 63 4.22 7.82 13.51
CA GLU A 63 4.16 6.40 13.16
C GLU A 63 5.43 5.93 12.41
N ILE A 64 5.93 6.74 11.48
CA ILE A 64 7.21 6.47 10.80
C ILE A 64 8.35 6.48 11.81
N LYS A 65 8.43 7.50 12.67
CA LYS A 65 9.50 7.63 13.67
C LYS A 65 9.52 6.46 14.65
N ALA A 66 8.37 5.96 15.07
CA ALA A 66 8.26 4.80 15.96
C ALA A 66 8.79 3.49 15.35
N ARG A 67 8.78 3.37 14.01
CA ARG A 67 9.15 2.15 13.28
C ARG A 67 10.40 2.31 12.40
N SER A 68 11.06 3.47 12.43
CA SER A 68 12.17 3.83 11.56
C SER A 68 13.39 2.88 11.66
N ASN A 69 13.62 2.29 12.83
CA ASN A 69 14.75 1.41 13.09
C ASN A 69 14.57 -0.02 12.57
N LYS A 70 13.38 -0.39 12.06
CA LYS A 70 13.08 -1.73 11.52
C LYS A 70 12.78 -1.63 10.04
N GLY A 71 13.33 -2.55 9.25
CA GLY A 71 13.04 -2.64 7.82
C GLY A 71 11.59 -3.09 7.54
N PRO A 72 11.13 -2.96 6.28
CA PRO A 72 9.82 -3.44 5.87
C PRO A 72 9.76 -4.97 6.01
N VAL A 73 8.66 -5.46 6.56
CA VAL A 73 8.47 -6.90 6.77
C VAL A 73 7.95 -7.52 5.48
N SER A 74 8.50 -8.67 5.05
CA SER A 74 8.00 -9.37 3.86
C SER A 74 6.74 -10.19 4.19
N GLU A 75 5.84 -10.33 3.21
CA GLU A 75 4.62 -11.12 3.36
C GLU A 75 4.95 -12.59 3.64
N THR A 76 5.93 -13.15 2.92
CA THR A 76 6.42 -14.52 3.14
C THR A 76 6.94 -14.72 4.56
N TYR A 77 7.69 -13.77 5.12
CA TYR A 77 8.17 -13.89 6.50
C TYR A 77 7.02 -13.91 7.50
N LEU A 78 6.00 -13.05 7.32
CA LEU A 78 4.81 -13.06 8.16
C LEU A 78 4.01 -14.36 8.03
N PHE A 79 3.90 -14.91 6.82
CA PHE A 79 3.25 -16.20 6.59
C PHE A 79 3.99 -17.35 7.28
N LEU A 80 5.32 -17.40 7.11
CA LEU A 80 6.18 -18.40 7.74
C LEU A 80 6.14 -18.33 9.27
N LEU A 81 6.06 -17.12 9.84
CA LEU A 81 6.00 -16.96 11.30
C LEU A 81 4.60 -17.28 11.84
N LEU A 82 3.54 -16.83 11.16
CA LEU A 82 2.18 -16.87 11.69
C LEU A 82 1.42 -18.12 11.30
N VAL A 83 1.56 -18.64 10.08
CA VAL A 83 0.71 -19.72 9.54
C VAL A 83 1.41 -21.08 9.59
N VAL A 84 2.71 -21.12 9.26
CA VAL A 84 3.44 -22.39 9.18
C VAL A 84 3.49 -23.17 10.51
N PRO A 85 3.66 -22.56 11.69
CA PRO A 85 3.62 -23.31 12.94
C PRO A 85 2.29 -24.05 13.15
N PHE A 86 1.17 -23.42 12.76
CA PHE A 86 -0.15 -24.07 12.83
C PHE A 86 -0.27 -25.21 11.83
N LEU A 87 0.22 -25.04 10.60
CA LEU A 87 0.24 -26.10 9.60
C LEU A 87 1.07 -27.31 10.06
N VAL A 88 2.21 -27.08 10.72
CA VAL A 88 3.05 -28.17 11.27
C VAL A 88 2.30 -28.93 12.35
N ILE A 89 1.63 -28.22 13.27
CA ILE A 89 0.81 -28.85 14.33
C ILE A 89 -0.33 -29.64 13.70
N GLU A 90 -1.00 -29.06 12.72
CA GLU A 90 -2.13 -29.67 12.02
C GLU A 90 -1.73 -30.95 11.28
N VAL A 91 -0.60 -30.93 10.56
CA VAL A 91 -0.03 -32.11 9.89
C VAL A 91 0.42 -33.17 10.89
N TRP A 92 0.90 -32.78 12.06
CA TRP A 92 1.25 -33.73 13.11
C TRP A 92 0.00 -34.41 13.69
N LEU A 93 -1.05 -33.64 13.98
CA LEU A 93 -2.35 -34.14 14.45
C LEU A 93 -3.07 -34.99 13.39
N SER A 94 -2.95 -34.63 12.11
CA SER A 94 -3.61 -35.36 11.02
C SER A 94 -3.08 -36.78 10.89
N ARG A 95 -1.85 -37.09 11.32
CA ARG A 95 -1.33 -38.47 11.36
C ARG A 95 -2.15 -39.40 12.26
N GLY A 96 -2.76 -38.86 13.32
CA GLY A 96 -3.68 -39.62 14.18
C GLY A 96 -5.06 -39.78 13.54
N LEU A 97 -5.60 -38.70 12.96
CA LEU A 97 -6.93 -38.70 12.33
C LEU A 97 -6.98 -39.51 11.03
N ASN A 98 -5.90 -39.56 10.26
CA ASN A 98 -5.83 -40.31 9.00
C ASN A 98 -5.87 -41.83 9.21
N GLN A 99 -5.66 -42.32 10.43
CA GLN A 99 -5.84 -43.73 10.78
C GLN A 99 -7.33 -44.11 10.88
N ALA A 100 -8.24 -43.13 10.94
CA ALA A 100 -9.69 -43.35 10.98
C ALA A 100 -10.32 -43.66 9.60
N GLY A 101 -9.51 -43.92 8.57
CA GLY A 101 -9.95 -44.28 7.23
C GLY A 101 -10.21 -43.08 6.31
N TRP A 102 -11.00 -43.29 5.25
CA TRP A 102 -11.18 -42.33 4.15
C TRP A 102 -11.81 -41.00 4.59
N SER A 103 -12.73 -41.03 5.56
CA SER A 103 -13.36 -39.83 6.13
C SER A 103 -12.38 -38.96 6.91
N GLY A 104 -11.46 -39.57 7.68
CA GLY A 104 -10.41 -38.87 8.42
C GLY A 104 -9.44 -38.15 7.50
N PHE A 105 -9.11 -38.77 6.36
CA PHE A 105 -8.27 -38.16 5.32
C PHE A 105 -8.95 -36.96 4.64
N CYS A 106 -10.22 -37.09 4.24
CA CYS A 106 -10.94 -35.98 3.64
C CYS A 106 -11.09 -34.79 4.61
N PHE A 107 -11.41 -35.06 5.88
CA PHE A 107 -11.55 -34.02 6.88
C PHE A 107 -10.23 -33.30 7.15
N SER A 108 -9.13 -34.05 7.32
CA SER A 108 -7.82 -33.45 7.57
C SER A 108 -7.32 -32.62 6.39
N SER A 109 -7.53 -33.07 5.15
CA SER A 109 -7.19 -32.30 3.95
C SER A 109 -8.01 -31.02 3.84
N SER A 110 -9.31 -31.08 4.14
CA SER A 110 -10.18 -29.90 4.13
C SER A 110 -9.80 -28.88 5.22
N LEU A 111 -9.35 -29.36 6.38
CA LEU A 111 -8.87 -28.51 7.47
C LEU A 111 -7.61 -27.76 7.02
N ILE A 112 -6.65 -28.46 6.39
CA ILE A 112 -5.38 -27.86 5.94
C ILE A 112 -5.65 -26.81 4.88
N PHE A 113 -6.57 -27.11 3.96
CA PHE A 113 -6.97 -26.14 2.94
C PHE A 113 -7.58 -24.88 3.57
N LEU A 114 -8.46 -25.05 4.57
CA LEU A 114 -9.08 -23.95 5.28
C LEU A 114 -8.04 -23.10 6.03
N THR A 115 -7.08 -23.71 6.72
CA THR A 115 -6.04 -22.99 7.46
C THR A 115 -5.12 -22.22 6.53
N VAL A 116 -4.78 -22.76 5.36
CA VAL A 116 -4.02 -22.03 4.33
C VAL A 116 -4.79 -20.83 3.81
N VAL A 117 -6.07 -20.99 3.43
CA VAL A 117 -6.90 -19.90 2.88
C VAL A 117 -7.08 -18.78 3.90
N LEU A 118 -7.41 -19.12 5.15
CA LEU A 118 -7.53 -18.15 6.23
C LEU A 118 -6.18 -17.50 6.56
N GLY A 119 -5.11 -18.30 6.58
CA GLY A 119 -3.74 -17.85 6.80
C GLY A 119 -3.32 -16.78 5.79
N ILE A 120 -3.50 -17.03 4.49
CA ILE A 120 -3.20 -16.04 3.44
C ILE A 120 -3.97 -14.74 3.66
N ARG A 121 -5.27 -14.82 3.97
CA ARG A 121 -6.12 -13.63 4.17
C ARG A 121 -5.66 -12.82 5.39
N LEU A 122 -5.36 -13.48 6.50
CA LEU A 122 -4.86 -12.86 7.72
C LEU A 122 -3.48 -12.25 7.52
N THR A 123 -2.56 -12.98 6.88
CA THR A 123 -1.20 -12.48 6.58
C THR A 123 -1.26 -11.22 5.71
N LYS A 124 -2.09 -11.21 4.66
CA LYS A 124 -2.25 -10.01 3.82
C LYS A 124 -2.77 -8.80 4.60
N SER A 125 -3.80 -9.01 5.41
CA SER A 125 -4.36 -7.95 6.26
C SER A 125 -3.32 -7.42 7.26
N LEU A 126 -2.59 -8.32 7.91
CA LEU A 126 -1.55 -7.97 8.88
C LEU A 126 -0.36 -7.27 8.21
N PHE A 127 0.06 -7.75 7.03
CA PHE A 127 1.13 -7.15 6.23
C PHE A 127 0.85 -5.68 5.95
N HIS A 128 -0.36 -5.34 5.48
CA HIS A 128 -0.74 -3.95 5.22
C HIS A 128 -0.73 -3.12 6.51
N LYS A 129 -1.23 -3.66 7.63
CA LYS A 129 -1.26 -2.95 8.91
C LYS A 129 0.14 -2.70 9.47
N VAL A 130 1.03 -3.68 9.37
CA VAL A 130 2.41 -3.60 9.89
C VAL A 130 3.27 -2.68 9.04
N ASN A 131 3.13 -2.73 7.71
CA ASN A 131 3.93 -1.95 6.78
C ASN A 131 3.33 -0.58 6.44
N ARG A 132 2.24 -0.15 7.10
CA ARG A 132 1.68 1.20 6.95
C ARG A 132 2.74 2.31 7.05
N PRO A 133 3.67 2.30 8.03
CA PRO A 133 4.73 3.30 8.09
C PRO A 133 5.68 3.26 6.88
N SER A 134 5.97 2.06 6.36
CA SER A 134 6.79 1.89 5.15
C SER A 134 6.12 2.49 3.91
N PHE A 135 4.81 2.30 3.76
CA PHE A 135 4.03 2.94 2.68
C PHE A 135 3.99 4.47 2.83
N ASN A 136 3.92 4.98 4.06
CA ASN A 136 4.00 6.43 4.31
C ASN A 136 5.37 7.00 3.93
N VAL A 137 6.48 6.30 4.23
CA VAL A 137 7.83 6.73 3.78
C VAL A 137 7.93 6.75 2.25
N ILE A 138 7.42 5.72 1.58
CA ILE A 138 7.36 5.67 0.12
C ILE A 138 6.63 6.90 -0.42
N ARG A 139 5.45 7.21 0.12
CA ARG A 139 4.67 8.39 -0.26
C ARG A 139 5.44 9.69 -0.04
N ALA A 140 6.19 9.81 1.06
CA ALA A 140 7.03 10.98 1.30
C ALA A 140 8.16 11.11 0.28
N MET A 141 8.82 10.00 -0.10
CA MET A 141 9.86 10.00 -1.13
C MET A 141 9.29 10.39 -2.49
N ASP A 142 8.09 9.91 -2.82
CA ASP A 142 7.42 10.25 -4.09
C ASP A 142 7.03 11.73 -4.15
N VAL A 143 6.61 12.33 -3.03
CA VAL A 143 6.40 13.79 -2.94
C VAL A 143 7.71 14.57 -3.07
N GLU A 144 8.78 14.12 -2.42
CA GLU A 144 10.10 14.76 -2.49
C GLU A 144 10.67 14.73 -3.93
N THR A 145 10.58 13.59 -4.60
CA THR A 145 11.03 13.44 -6.00
C THR A 145 10.19 14.24 -7.00
N THR A 146 8.89 14.40 -6.75
CA THR A 146 7.97 15.16 -7.61
C THR A 146 8.09 16.67 -7.40
N SER A 147 8.19 17.11 -6.13
CA SER A 147 8.33 18.54 -5.79
C SER A 147 9.73 19.07 -6.08
N GLY A 148 10.76 18.21 -6.04
CA GLY A 148 12.15 18.64 -6.14
C GLY A 148 12.63 19.36 -4.87
N CYS A 149 11.87 19.29 -3.78
CA CYS A 149 12.18 19.90 -2.49
C CYS A 149 12.22 18.85 -1.39
N LYS A 150 13.07 19.06 -0.40
CA LYS A 150 13.21 18.22 0.79
C LYS A 150 11.93 18.25 1.65
N VAL A 151 11.40 17.06 1.93
CA VAL A 151 10.22 16.87 2.79
C VAL A 151 10.55 15.98 3.98
N ILE A 152 11.39 14.96 3.79
CA ILE A 152 11.71 13.97 4.83
C ILE A 152 12.75 14.55 5.81
N PRO A 153 12.49 14.55 7.14
CA PRO A 153 13.46 14.95 8.16
C PRO A 153 14.77 14.16 8.09
N GLU A 154 15.90 14.81 8.36
CA GLU A 154 17.24 14.20 8.29
C GLU A 154 17.39 12.99 9.21
N GLU A 155 16.80 13.03 10.41
CA GLU A 155 16.79 11.90 11.35
C GLU A 155 16.19 10.62 10.74
N LEU A 156 15.19 10.75 9.87
CA LEU A 156 14.53 9.61 9.22
C LEU A 156 15.31 9.10 8.02
N ARG A 157 16.19 9.91 7.42
CA ARG A 157 17.00 9.52 6.25
C ARG A 157 18.10 8.52 6.61
N ILE A 158 18.65 8.64 7.82
CA ILE A 158 19.66 7.71 8.35
C ILE A 158 19.00 6.39 8.80
N SER A 159 17.67 6.36 8.93
CA SER A 159 16.96 5.20 9.43
C SER A 159 17.10 3.96 8.53
N ARG A 160 17.11 2.79 9.15
CA ARG A 160 17.14 1.50 8.44
C ARG A 160 15.96 1.33 7.49
N LEU A 161 14.78 1.81 7.90
CA LEU A 161 13.58 1.79 7.07
C LEU A 161 13.80 2.55 5.77
N TYR A 162 14.25 3.80 5.86
CA TYR A 162 14.51 4.64 4.69
C TYR A 162 15.54 4.01 3.74
N MET A 163 16.69 3.62 4.28
CA MET A 163 17.76 3.02 3.49
C MET A 163 17.33 1.71 2.82
N SER A 164 16.58 0.86 3.52
CA SER A 164 16.07 -0.39 2.96
C SER A 164 15.05 -0.20 1.83
N ILE A 165 14.26 0.86 1.89
CA ILE A 165 13.30 1.21 0.83
C ILE A 165 14.06 1.81 -0.36
N LEU A 166 14.96 2.76 -0.11
CA LEU A 166 15.74 3.44 -1.15
C LEU A 166 16.60 2.44 -1.93
N GLY A 167 17.26 1.51 -1.24
CA GLY A 167 18.12 0.49 -1.88
C GLY A 167 17.38 -0.48 -2.81
N ARG A 168 16.04 -0.58 -2.70
CA ARG A 168 15.20 -1.37 -3.60
C ARG A 168 14.69 -0.60 -4.82
N ARG A 169 14.87 0.73 -4.86
CA ARG A 169 14.43 1.58 -5.98
C ARG A 169 15.46 1.55 -7.12
N PRO A 170 15.05 1.85 -8.38
CA PRO A 170 15.98 1.96 -9.51
C PRO A 170 17.06 3.03 -9.28
N LYS A 171 18.24 2.83 -9.88
CA LYS A 171 19.39 3.77 -9.72
C LYS A 171 19.04 5.21 -10.08
N ALA A 172 18.34 5.43 -11.20
CA ALA A 172 17.91 6.77 -11.62
C ALA A 172 17.04 7.48 -10.56
N TYR A 173 16.20 6.72 -9.84
CA TYR A 173 15.40 7.28 -8.75
C TYR A 173 16.29 7.66 -7.56
N GLN A 174 17.27 6.82 -7.23
CA GLN A 174 18.22 7.09 -6.15
C GLN A 174 19.06 8.34 -6.46
N GLU A 175 19.62 8.44 -7.66
CA GLU A 175 20.43 9.57 -8.11
C GLU A 175 19.62 10.87 -8.09
N ARG A 176 18.38 10.86 -8.62
CA ARG A 176 17.49 12.03 -8.57
C ARG A 176 17.22 12.46 -7.13
N LEU A 177 16.90 11.50 -6.25
CA LEU A 177 16.63 11.81 -4.86
C LEU A 177 17.88 12.39 -4.20
N LEU A 178 19.05 11.80 -4.39
CA LEU A 178 20.32 12.32 -3.87
C LEU A 178 20.61 13.75 -4.38
N ALA A 179 20.39 14.04 -5.67
CA ALA A 179 20.56 15.38 -6.21
C ALA A 179 19.61 16.41 -5.57
N ILE A 180 18.37 16.03 -5.25
CA ILE A 180 17.42 16.90 -4.52
C ILE A 180 17.90 17.12 -3.08
N ILE A 181 18.43 16.07 -2.45
CA ILE A 181 18.99 16.14 -1.10
C ILE A 181 20.19 17.09 -1.06
N GLU A 182 21.09 16.99 -2.04
CA GLU A 182 22.27 17.86 -2.18
C GLU A 182 21.88 19.32 -2.44
N LYS A 183 20.81 19.55 -3.22
CA LYS A 183 20.28 20.90 -3.47
C LYS A 183 19.81 21.58 -2.18
N GLY A 184 19.22 20.83 -1.25
CA GLY A 184 18.89 21.31 0.10
C GLY A 184 17.67 22.25 0.20
N ASP A 185 16.92 22.45 -0.88
CA ASP A 185 15.74 23.32 -0.88
C ASP A 185 14.61 22.72 -0.03
N ASP A 186 14.21 23.41 1.04
CA ASP A 186 13.05 23.03 1.83
C ASP A 186 11.73 23.32 1.10
N LEU A 187 10.73 22.49 1.36
CA LEU A 187 9.38 22.71 0.84
C LEU A 187 8.81 24.06 1.34
N PRO A 188 8.25 24.91 0.45
CA PRO A 188 7.72 26.22 0.85
C PRO A 188 6.55 26.08 1.83
N LYS A 189 6.37 27.08 2.70
CA LYS A 189 5.27 27.10 3.68
C LYS A 189 3.92 27.05 2.93
N ASN A 190 3.04 26.14 3.33
CA ASN A 190 1.73 25.88 2.70
C ASN A 190 1.78 25.30 1.27
N TRP A 191 2.87 24.64 0.89
CA TRP A 191 2.89 23.91 -0.37
C TRP A 191 1.78 22.85 -0.42
N LYS A 192 1.08 22.81 -1.55
CA LYS A 192 0.12 21.77 -1.89
C LYS A 192 0.47 21.25 -3.29
N PRO A 193 0.24 19.95 -3.56
CA PRO A 193 0.41 19.43 -4.90
C PRO A 193 -0.50 20.20 -5.87
N LYS A 194 0.05 20.67 -7.00
CA LYS A 194 -0.75 21.25 -8.07
C LYS A 194 -1.43 20.10 -8.81
N ILE A 195 -2.72 19.93 -8.56
CA ILE A 195 -3.55 18.95 -9.25
C ILE A 195 -4.07 19.62 -10.53
N PRO A 196 -4.03 18.94 -11.69
CA PRO A 196 -4.70 19.45 -12.90
C PRO A 196 -6.18 19.68 -12.62
N ASP A 197 -6.75 20.73 -13.21
CA ASP A 197 -8.19 20.87 -13.20
C ASP A 197 -8.80 19.83 -14.14
N PHE A 198 -9.71 19.02 -13.62
CA PHE A 198 -10.35 17.93 -14.35
C PHE A 198 -11.79 18.26 -14.74
N GLU A 199 -12.31 19.44 -14.38
CA GLU A 199 -13.66 19.86 -14.79
C GLU A 199 -13.80 19.95 -16.31
N LEU A 200 -12.71 20.24 -17.03
CA LEU A 200 -12.67 20.23 -18.50
C LEU A 200 -12.76 18.82 -19.14
N ALA A 201 -12.58 17.76 -18.35
CA ALA A 201 -12.67 16.37 -18.80
C ALA A 201 -14.01 15.70 -18.42
N LEU A 202 -14.85 16.40 -17.66
CA LEU A 202 -16.23 16.00 -17.41
C LEU A 202 -17.06 16.46 -18.60
N PRO A 203 -17.80 15.59 -19.31
CA PRO A 203 -18.83 16.08 -20.21
C PRO A 203 -19.78 16.93 -19.36
N SER A 204 -19.93 18.20 -19.74
CA SER A 204 -21.00 19.03 -19.20
C SER A 204 -22.30 18.29 -19.43
N GLU A 205 -23.10 18.12 -18.38
CA GLU A 205 -24.51 17.72 -18.51
C GLU A 205 -25.28 18.86 -19.19
N GLU A 206 -24.97 19.16 -20.45
CA GLU A 206 -25.66 20.14 -21.29
C GLU A 206 -25.65 19.64 -22.74
N GLU A 207 -26.61 18.74 -23.06
CA GLU A 207 -27.68 18.88 -24.06
C GLU A 207 -28.41 17.55 -24.33
#